data_AF-D8JWI2-F1
#
_entry.id   AF-D8JWI2-F1
#
_cell.length_a   1.000
_cell.length_b   1.000
_cell.length_c   1.000
_cell.angle_alpha   90.00
_cell.angle_beta   90.00
_cell.angle_gamma   90.00
#
_symmetry.space_group_name_H-M   'P 1'
#
loop_
_entity.id
_entity.type
_entity.pdbx_description
1 polymer ?
#
loop_
_entity_poly.entity_id
_entity_poly.type
_entity_poly.pdbx_seq_one_letter_code
_entity_poly.pdbx_strand_id
1 'polypeptide(L)'
;MTKTGCFKRGLIAAVLVSLSAPVMAQEVADIHEQRRERGFVCFTDHYHYGSSSGLSSKKAAQAAAIKSWADFVNFEYGGAWTSWARSGSKSIKCDHAGTGGAWSCDVNSRPCRGGR
;
A
#
# COMPACT_ATOMS: atom_id res chain seq x y z
N MET A 1 24.68 46.85 -44.40
CA MET A 1 23.22 47.10 -44.51
C MET A 1 22.48 45.85 -44.05
N THR A 2 21.49 46.07 -43.21
CA THR A 2 20.80 45.16 -42.27
C THR A 2 20.00 44.04 -42.92
N LYS A 3 19.97 42.87 -42.27
CA LYS A 3 18.85 41.91 -42.37
C LYS A 3 18.50 41.36 -40.99
N THR A 4 17.32 41.78 -40.53
CA THR A 4 16.60 41.30 -39.34
C THR A 4 15.86 40.01 -39.69
N GLY A 5 15.71 39.10 -38.71
CA GLY A 5 14.76 37.98 -38.74
C GLY A 5 15.35 36.72 -38.10
N CYS A 6 14.68 35.92 -37.29
CA CYS A 6 13.28 35.84 -36.89
C CYS A 6 13.24 35.19 -35.50
N PHE A 7 12.39 35.72 -34.61
CA PHE A 7 11.98 35.06 -33.38
C PHE A 7 11.40 33.67 -33.68
N LYS A 8 11.99 32.61 -33.13
CA LYS A 8 11.35 31.28 -33.09
C LYS A 8 10.64 31.12 -31.75
N ARG A 9 9.30 31.24 -31.78
CA ARG A 9 8.40 30.77 -30.72
C ARG A 9 8.43 29.25 -30.72
N GLY A 10 9.22 28.65 -29.82
CA GLY A 10 9.16 27.22 -29.55
C GLY A 10 7.92 26.89 -28.74
N LEU A 11 6.95 26.20 -29.36
CA LEU A 11 5.83 25.57 -28.68
C LEU A 11 6.35 24.55 -27.66
N ILE A 12 6.13 24.78 -26.37
CA ILE A 12 6.30 23.76 -25.33
C ILE A 12 5.07 22.86 -25.39
N ALA A 13 5.20 21.66 -25.93
CA ALA A 13 4.17 20.63 -25.85
C ALA A 13 4.22 20.00 -24.44
N ALA A 14 3.18 20.22 -23.64
CA ALA A 14 3.01 19.54 -22.37
C ALA A 14 2.57 18.08 -22.63
N VAL A 15 3.46 17.13 -22.35
CA VAL A 15 3.13 15.70 -22.37
C VAL A 15 2.30 15.38 -21.13
N LEU A 16 0.99 15.22 -21.31
CA LEU A 16 0.10 14.62 -20.31
C LEU A 16 0.38 13.12 -20.27
N VAL A 17 1.19 12.68 -19.31
CA VAL A 17 1.35 11.26 -18.99
C VAL A 17 0.12 10.81 -18.21
N SER A 18 -0.80 10.14 -18.89
CA SER A 18 -1.91 9.43 -18.25
C SER A 18 -1.36 8.26 -17.45
N LEU A 19 -1.33 8.38 -16.11
CA LEU A 19 -1.05 7.28 -15.20
C LEU A 19 -2.27 6.34 -15.20
N SER A 20 -2.33 5.40 -16.15
CA SER A 20 -3.23 4.26 -16.06
C SER A 20 -2.80 3.40 -14.88
N ALA A 21 -3.56 3.42 -13.80
CA ALA A 21 -3.45 2.38 -12.78
C ALA A 21 -3.67 1.00 -13.45
N PRO A 22 -2.98 -0.06 -13.00
CA PRO A 22 -3.17 -1.38 -13.57
C PRO A 22 -4.60 -1.86 -13.32
N VAL A 23 -5.40 -1.95 -14.38
CA VAL A 23 -6.79 -2.48 -14.38
C VAL A 23 -6.88 -3.83 -13.65
N MET A 24 -5.82 -4.64 -13.78
CA MET A 24 -5.71 -5.97 -13.17
C MET A 24 -5.92 -5.98 -11.65
N ALA A 25 -5.39 -5.00 -10.90
CA ALA A 25 -5.48 -5.02 -9.44
C ALA A 25 -6.91 -4.74 -8.94
N GLN A 26 -7.66 -3.92 -9.70
CA GLN A 26 -9.06 -3.65 -9.39
C GLN A 26 -9.94 -4.88 -9.70
N GLU A 27 -9.71 -5.56 -10.83
CA GLU A 27 -10.43 -6.82 -11.15
C GLU A 27 -10.20 -7.88 -10.07
N VAL A 28 -8.97 -8.02 -9.58
CA VAL A 28 -8.64 -8.96 -8.49
C VAL A 28 -9.28 -8.54 -7.16
N ALA A 29 -9.49 -7.25 -6.91
CA ALA A 29 -10.22 -6.81 -5.72
C ALA A 29 -11.73 -7.14 -5.81
N ASP A 30 -12.32 -7.03 -7.00
CA ASP A 30 -13.77 -7.14 -7.22
C ASP A 30 -14.32 -8.57 -7.16
N ILE A 31 -13.45 -9.59 -7.21
CA ILE A 31 -13.86 -10.99 -7.01
C ILE A 31 -14.04 -11.37 -5.52
N HIS A 32 -13.61 -10.53 -4.59
CA HIS A 32 -13.66 -10.82 -3.15
C HIS A 32 -15.00 -10.39 -2.53
N GLU A 33 -15.39 -11.05 -1.43
CA GLU A 33 -16.58 -10.63 -0.67
C GLU A 33 -16.28 -9.35 0.12
N GLN A 34 -16.93 -8.25 -0.28
CA GLN A 34 -16.74 -6.93 0.29
C GLN A 34 -17.95 -6.48 1.15
N ARG A 35 -17.69 -5.99 2.36
CA ARG A 35 -18.71 -5.40 3.23
C ARG A 35 -18.33 -3.98 3.63
N ARG A 36 -19.33 -3.09 3.70
CA ARG A 36 -19.19 -1.79 4.34
C ARG A 36 -19.17 -1.93 5.86
N GLU A 37 -18.10 -1.51 6.49
CA GLU A 37 -17.95 -1.44 7.94
C GLU A 37 -17.14 -0.20 8.33
N ARG A 38 -17.53 0.49 9.42
CA ARG A 38 -16.78 1.63 9.99
C ARG A 38 -16.44 2.75 8.99
N GLY A 39 -17.26 2.96 7.95
CA GLY A 39 -17.01 3.96 6.90
C GLY A 39 -16.02 3.54 5.80
N PHE A 40 -15.62 2.27 5.80
CA PHE A 40 -14.73 1.65 4.81
C PHE A 40 -15.44 0.52 4.08
N VAL A 41 -14.88 0.12 2.93
CA VAL A 41 -15.22 -1.14 2.27
C VAL A 41 -14.09 -2.10 2.57
N CYS A 42 -14.41 -3.24 3.19
CA CYS A 42 -13.45 -4.21 3.67
C CYS A 42 -13.74 -5.59 3.09
N PHE A 43 -12.69 -6.38 2.87
CA PHE A 43 -12.84 -7.80 2.59
C PHE A 43 -13.37 -8.56 3.81
N THR A 44 -14.07 -9.65 3.57
CA THR A 44 -14.71 -10.46 4.61
C THR A 44 -14.38 -11.94 4.54
N ASP A 45 -13.86 -12.39 3.40
CA ASP A 45 -13.55 -13.76 3.04
C ASP A 45 -12.15 -14.22 3.47
N HIS A 46 -11.15 -13.34 3.50
CA HIS A 46 -9.79 -13.72 3.91
C HIS A 46 -8.97 -12.61 4.59
N TYR A 47 -7.81 -13.03 5.12
CA TYR A 47 -6.81 -12.19 5.76
C TYR A 47 -5.51 -12.24 4.96
N HIS A 48 -4.75 -11.16 5.03
CA HIS A 48 -3.37 -11.13 4.57
C HIS A 48 -2.39 -11.03 5.71
N TYR A 49 -1.21 -11.58 5.48
CA TYR A 49 -0.14 -11.70 6.45
C TYR A 49 1.06 -10.85 6.05
N GLY A 50 1.79 -10.35 7.03
CA GLY A 50 3.09 -9.72 6.86
C GLY A 50 3.98 -10.05 8.04
N SER A 51 5.30 -10.05 7.83
CA SER A 51 6.24 -10.43 8.88
C SER A 51 7.53 -9.62 8.82
N SER A 52 8.28 -9.66 9.93
CA SER A 52 9.58 -9.04 10.07
C SER A 52 10.43 -9.82 11.06
N SER A 53 11.75 -9.72 10.93
CA SER A 53 12.71 -10.39 11.81
C SER A 53 14.03 -9.64 11.89
N GLY A 54 14.71 -9.72 13.03
CA GLY A 54 16.08 -9.20 13.16
C GLY A 54 16.15 -7.70 13.50
N LEU A 55 15.08 -7.09 13.99
CA LEU A 55 14.99 -5.64 14.19
C LEU A 55 15.42 -5.25 15.61
N SER A 56 16.08 -4.10 15.76
CA SER A 56 16.62 -3.63 17.05
C SER A 56 15.55 -3.17 18.06
N SER A 57 14.30 -3.02 17.63
CA SER A 57 13.20 -2.64 18.51
C SER A 57 11.86 -3.22 18.06
N LYS A 58 10.95 -3.43 19.02
CA LYS A 58 9.58 -3.87 18.75
C LYS A 58 8.88 -2.95 17.76
N LYS A 59 9.04 -1.63 17.90
CA LYS A 59 8.42 -0.64 17.01
C LYS A 59 8.92 -0.79 15.57
N ALA A 60 10.22 -1.00 15.38
CA ALA A 60 10.80 -1.19 14.05
C ALA A 60 10.32 -2.51 13.42
N ALA A 61 10.24 -3.59 14.20
CA ALA A 61 9.66 -4.86 13.76
C ALA A 61 8.19 -4.71 13.34
N GLN A 62 7.35 -4.06 14.17
CA GLN A 62 5.95 -3.82 13.83
C GLN A 62 5.81 -3.03 12.53
N ALA A 63 6.59 -1.95 12.36
CA ALA A 63 6.55 -1.14 11.15
C ALA A 63 6.96 -1.94 9.91
N ALA A 64 8.01 -2.76 10.02
CA ALA A 64 8.48 -3.62 8.93
C ALA A 64 7.45 -4.70 8.56
N ALA A 65 6.81 -5.34 9.54
CA ALA A 65 5.79 -6.37 9.28
C ALA A 65 4.53 -5.76 8.66
N ILE A 66 4.10 -4.59 9.12
CA ILE A 66 2.99 -3.84 8.50
C ILE A 66 3.34 -3.43 7.07
N LYS A 67 4.59 -3.02 6.82
CA LYS A 67 5.05 -2.73 5.46
C LYS A 67 5.01 -3.97 4.57
N SER A 68 5.51 -5.11 5.06
CA SER A 68 5.45 -6.39 4.35
C SER A 68 4.01 -6.75 3.96
N TRP A 69 3.06 -6.60 4.89
CA TRP A 69 1.63 -6.78 4.61
C TRP A 69 1.13 -5.80 3.53
N ALA A 70 1.45 -4.51 3.67
CA ALA A 70 1.00 -3.47 2.76
C ALA A 70 1.57 -3.65 1.34
N ASP A 71 2.82 -4.09 1.21
CA ASP A 71 3.46 -4.36 -0.07
C ASP A 71 2.74 -5.50 -0.81
N PHE A 72 2.35 -6.57 -0.10
CA PHE A 72 1.59 -7.69 -0.67
C PHE A 72 0.18 -7.27 -1.08
N VAL A 73 -0.54 -6.56 -0.20
CA VAL A 73 -1.87 -6.01 -0.51
C VAL A 73 -1.81 -5.03 -1.69
N ASN A 74 -0.75 -4.24 -1.81
CA ASN A 74 -0.55 -3.34 -2.94
C ASN A 74 -0.34 -4.11 -4.25
N PHE A 75 0.42 -5.19 -4.20
CA PHE A 75 0.65 -6.05 -5.36
C PHE A 75 -0.66 -6.65 -5.88
N GLU A 76 -1.53 -7.13 -4.99
CA GLU A 76 -2.79 -7.78 -5.40
C GLU A 76 -3.90 -6.81 -5.76
N TYR A 77 -4.11 -5.75 -4.97
CA TYR A 77 -5.33 -4.91 -5.06
C TYR A 77 -5.05 -3.43 -5.30
N GLY A 78 -3.78 -3.02 -5.25
CA GLY A 78 -3.34 -1.64 -5.42
C GLY A 78 -3.45 -0.78 -4.17
N GLY A 79 -2.90 0.44 -4.28
CA GLY A 79 -2.67 1.36 -3.16
C GLY A 79 -3.91 1.79 -2.37
N ALA A 80 -5.10 1.64 -2.95
CA ALA A 80 -6.36 1.97 -2.26
C ALA A 80 -6.63 1.09 -1.04
N TRP A 81 -6.03 -0.10 -0.97
CA TRP A 81 -6.31 -1.13 0.05
C TRP A 81 -5.22 -1.26 1.12
N THR A 82 -4.08 -0.57 0.97
CA THR A 82 -2.83 -0.79 1.73
C THR A 82 -2.77 -0.11 3.09
N SER A 83 -3.84 0.56 3.51
CA SER A 83 -3.81 1.33 4.76
C SER A 83 -4.09 0.42 5.96
N TRP A 84 -3.05 0.16 6.75
CA TRP A 84 -3.16 -0.55 8.02
C TRP A 84 -4.11 0.12 9.01
N ALA A 85 -4.21 1.46 8.99
CA ALA A 85 -5.15 2.18 9.85
C ALA A 85 -6.60 1.83 9.50
N ARG A 86 -6.91 1.71 8.21
CA ARG A 86 -8.25 1.34 7.70
C ARG A 86 -8.55 -0.16 7.80
N SER A 87 -7.53 -1.02 7.79
CA SER A 87 -7.72 -2.48 7.74
C SER A 87 -8.56 -3.03 8.89
N GLY A 88 -9.32 -4.08 8.59
CA GLY A 88 -10.27 -4.74 9.49
C GLY A 88 -9.65 -5.92 10.22
N SER A 89 -10.20 -6.26 11.40
CA SER A 89 -9.84 -7.46 12.20
C SER A 89 -8.33 -7.70 12.36
N LYS A 90 -7.56 -6.63 12.59
CA LYS A 90 -6.10 -6.68 12.62
C LYS A 90 -5.54 -7.30 13.89
N SER A 91 -4.44 -8.05 13.75
CA SER A 91 -3.62 -8.53 14.86
C SER A 91 -2.14 -8.30 14.61
N ILE A 92 -1.38 -8.16 15.69
CA ILE A 92 0.08 -8.04 15.69
C ILE A 92 0.62 -8.92 16.82
N LYS A 93 1.48 -9.88 16.49
CA LYS A 93 2.25 -10.68 17.44
C LYS A 93 3.72 -10.33 17.28
N CYS A 94 4.43 -10.15 18.39
CA CYS A 94 5.86 -9.87 18.36
C CYS A 94 6.60 -10.72 19.37
N ASP A 95 7.75 -11.22 18.94
CA ASP A 95 8.65 -12.05 19.72
C ASP A 95 10.00 -11.33 19.88
N HIS A 96 10.65 -11.55 21.02
CA HIS A 96 11.94 -10.96 21.36
C HIS A 96 12.90 -12.05 21.81
N ALA A 97 14.09 -12.11 21.22
CA ALA A 97 15.08 -13.17 21.47
C ALA A 97 15.82 -13.06 22.82
N GLY A 98 15.20 -12.47 23.85
CA GLY A 98 15.80 -12.26 25.17
C GLY A 98 16.56 -10.92 25.30
N THR A 99 17.21 -10.69 26.43
CA THR A 99 17.90 -9.42 26.73
C THR A 99 18.94 -9.06 25.66
N GLY A 100 18.78 -7.90 25.02
CA GLY A 100 19.65 -7.48 23.90
C GLY A 100 19.39 -8.21 22.58
N GLY A 101 18.38 -9.07 22.54
CA GLY A 101 18.00 -9.85 21.37
C GLY A 101 17.24 -9.05 20.32
N ALA A 102 17.13 -9.62 19.13
CA ALA A 102 16.36 -9.04 18.04
C ALA A 102 14.84 -9.20 18.27
N TRP A 103 14.09 -8.28 17.67
CA TRP A 103 12.64 -8.33 17.57
C TRP A 103 12.20 -8.88 16.23
N SER A 104 11.13 -9.67 16.28
CA SER A 104 10.38 -10.14 15.13
C SER A 104 8.91 -9.86 15.38
N CYS A 105 8.13 -9.62 14.32
CA CYS A 105 6.69 -9.49 14.44
C CYS A 105 5.99 -10.10 13.24
N ASP A 106 4.85 -10.74 13.49
CA ASP A 106 3.87 -11.20 12.51
C ASP A 106 2.60 -10.36 12.64
N VAL A 107 2.01 -10.00 11.51
CA VAL A 107 0.76 -9.25 11.45
C VAL A 107 -0.22 -9.94 10.52
N ASN A 108 -1.52 -9.78 10.81
CA ASN A 108 -2.56 -10.09 9.84
C ASN A 108 -3.68 -9.06 9.90
N SER A 109 -4.34 -8.83 8.77
CA SER A 109 -5.57 -8.04 8.71
C SER A 109 -6.30 -8.23 7.39
N ARG A 110 -7.57 -7.83 7.38
CA ARG A 110 -8.41 -7.76 6.18
C ARG A 110 -8.20 -6.41 5.48
N PRO A 111 -7.87 -6.36 4.17
CA PRO A 111 -7.75 -5.12 3.42
C PRO A 111 -9.03 -4.28 3.46
N CYS A 112 -8.87 -2.97 3.56
CA CYS A 112 -9.99 -2.02 3.51
C CYS A 112 -9.61 -0.76 2.73
N ARG A 113 -10.56 -0.26 1.94
CA ARG A 113 -10.46 1.00 1.20
C ARG A 113 -11.48 2.05 1.64
N GLY A 114 -11.29 3.29 1.18
CA GLY A 114 -12.26 4.37 1.39
C GLY A 114 -13.64 4.01 0.83
N GLY A 115 -14.70 4.33 1.56
CA GLY A 115 -16.08 4.03 1.16
C GLY A 115 -16.81 5.14 0.39
N ARG A 116 -16.13 6.22 -0.01
CA ARG A 116 -16.75 7.26 -0.86
C ARG A 116 -16.87 6.79 -2.29
#